data_AF-A0A0R3T637-F1
#
_entry.id   AF-A0A0R3T637-F1
#
_cell.length_a   1.000
_cell.length_b   1.000
_cell.length_c   1.000
_cell.angle_alpha   90.00
_cell.angle_beta   90.00
_cell.angle_gamma   90.00
#
_symmetry.space_group_name_H-M   'P 1'
#
loop_
_entity.id
_entity.type
_entity.pdbx_description
1 polymer ?
#
loop_
_entity_poly.entity_id
_entity_poly.type
_entity_poly.pdbx_seq_one_letter_code
_entity_poly.pdbx_strand_id
1 'polypeptide(L)'
;MSSNYVDPGLFDTLNPSTSSSASVTSDQSKNSRRVYRPVPEDKRKSLDYIVSRQRNNKAVRLCRANNKVRQDSMRIKAEGYQALTAYYKQEAAVMKGYLTQLQQLVQRQVRSREQFNDQLQALFEEESARRSVFEARGEQIRQMYAERVRSVIDGNRSGQELQQPTSSSTHGLVVENLPDPAFGGGAGSAVSPPSTTSSSLSSNFSSQSSLKTFDPFSPSFSLPPFPPQ
;
A
#
# COMPACT_ATOMS: atom_id res chain seq x y z
N MET A 1 4.00 23.38 5.47
CA MET A 1 5.21 22.68 5.94
C MET A 1 4.96 21.19 5.82
N SER A 2 5.55 20.55 4.81
CA SER A 2 5.35 19.13 4.53
C SER A 2 6.26 18.32 5.45
N SER A 3 5.66 17.66 6.44
CA SER A 3 6.37 16.73 7.30
C SER A 3 6.78 15.51 6.47
N ASN A 4 8.07 15.41 6.12
CA ASN A 4 8.67 14.18 5.60
C ASN A 4 8.96 13.23 6.77
N TYR A 5 7.93 12.89 7.55
CA TYR A 5 8.04 11.80 8.50
C TYR A 5 8.02 10.50 7.69
N VAL A 6 9.20 10.06 7.27
CA VAL A 6 9.38 8.72 6.73
C VAL A 6 9.39 7.80 7.94
N ASP A 7 8.20 7.35 8.32
CA ASP A 7 8.02 6.23 9.25
C ASP A 7 8.89 5.06 8.75
N PRO A 8 9.88 4.58 9.52
CA PRO A 8 10.57 3.33 9.21
C PRO A 8 9.53 2.21 9.36
N GLY A 9 8.81 1.93 8.27
CA GLY A 9 7.54 1.24 8.32
C GLY A 9 7.66 -0.21 8.78
N LEU A 10 6.66 -0.69 9.51
CA LEU A 10 6.56 -2.06 10.03
C LEU A 10 6.67 -3.16 8.96
N PHE A 11 6.40 -2.80 7.70
CA PHE A 11 6.48 -3.68 6.53
C PHE A 11 7.56 -3.23 5.54
N ASP A 12 8.40 -2.28 5.93
CA ASP A 12 9.50 -1.81 5.09
C ASP A 12 10.58 -2.88 5.05
N THR A 13 11.05 -3.13 3.85
CA THR A 13 12.15 -4.04 3.63
C THR A 13 13.42 -3.25 3.84
N LEU A 14 14.33 -3.77 4.66
CA LEU A 14 15.71 -3.30 4.74
C LEU A 14 16.33 -3.47 3.34
N ASN A 15 16.17 -2.47 2.48
CA ASN A 15 16.93 -2.40 1.25
C ASN A 15 18.38 -2.15 1.67
N PRO A 16 19.35 -3.01 1.29
CA PRO A 16 20.74 -2.65 1.44
C PRO A 16 21.00 -1.41 0.60
N SER A 17 21.31 -0.31 1.30
CA SER A 17 22.07 0.83 0.80
C SER A 17 21.62 1.44 -0.54
N THR A 18 20.67 2.38 -0.47
CA THR A 18 20.75 3.57 -1.32
C THR A 18 20.67 4.81 -0.43
N SER A 19 21.69 4.98 0.41
CA SER A 19 22.02 6.28 1.01
C SER A 19 22.50 7.21 -0.11
N SER A 20 21.57 7.68 -0.95
CA SER A 20 21.82 8.90 -1.72
C SER A 20 21.76 10.06 -0.73
N SER A 21 22.93 10.41 -0.20
CA SER A 21 23.17 11.68 0.47
C SER A 21 22.74 12.78 -0.51
N ALA A 22 21.55 13.34 -0.29
CA ALA A 22 21.11 14.52 -1.00
C ALA A 22 21.90 15.69 -0.45
N SER A 23 23.00 16.04 -1.14
CA SER A 23 23.62 17.35 -1.04
C SER A 23 22.55 18.40 -1.38
N VAL A 24 22.02 19.08 -0.36
CA VAL A 24 21.07 20.17 -0.52
C VAL A 24 21.88 21.42 -0.86
N THR A 25 22.19 21.60 -2.14
CA THR A 25 22.49 22.94 -2.66
C THR A 25 21.15 23.65 -2.87
N SER A 26 20.82 24.53 -1.93
CA SER A 26 19.67 25.43 -1.98
C SER A 26 19.89 26.49 -3.06
N ASP A 27 19.64 26.13 -4.32
CA ASP A 27 19.42 27.12 -5.37
C ASP A 27 17.96 27.56 -5.35
N GLN A 28 17.73 28.84 -5.01
CA GLN A 28 16.44 29.49 -5.15
C GLN A 28 16.03 29.50 -6.63
N SER A 29 15.32 28.45 -7.07
CA SER A 29 14.73 28.43 -8.41
C SER A 29 13.55 29.41 -8.45
N LYS A 30 13.74 30.54 -9.12
CA LYS A 30 12.65 31.44 -9.50
C LYS A 30 11.67 30.64 -10.36
N ASN A 31 10.47 30.40 -9.85
CA ASN A 31 9.38 29.69 -10.55
C ASN A 31 8.88 30.51 -11.75
N SER A 32 9.67 30.54 -12.83
CA SER A 32 9.18 30.92 -14.15
C SER A 32 8.39 29.74 -14.73
N ARG A 33 7.12 29.97 -15.01
CA ARG A 33 6.23 28.98 -15.64
C ARG A 33 6.81 28.62 -17.01
N ARG A 34 7.45 27.45 -17.13
CA ARG A 34 8.06 27.01 -18.40
C ARG A 34 6.96 26.86 -19.45
N VAL A 35 6.98 27.72 -20.46
CA VAL A 35 6.10 27.61 -21.63
C VAL A 35 6.69 26.56 -22.57
N TYR A 36 6.02 25.43 -22.73
CA TYR A 36 6.43 24.41 -23.68
C TYR A 36 6.12 24.89 -25.11
N ARG A 37 7.16 25.01 -25.94
CA ARG A 37 7.02 25.35 -27.36
C ARG A 37 7.31 24.10 -28.21
N PRO A 38 6.53 23.86 -29.28
CA PRO A 38 6.84 22.79 -30.22
C PRO A 38 8.26 22.93 -30.76
N VAL A 39 8.99 21.83 -30.83
CA VAL A 39 10.33 21.81 -31.45
C VAL A 39 10.16 21.93 -32.98
N PRO A 40 10.91 22.82 -33.67
CA PRO A 40 10.88 22.92 -35.13
C PRO A 40 11.23 21.60 -35.82
N GLU A 41 10.61 21.30 -36.96
CA GLU A 41 10.73 20.00 -37.66
C GLU A 41 12.18 19.65 -38.06
N ASP A 42 12.98 20.63 -38.50
CA ASP A 42 14.39 20.42 -38.85
C ASP A 42 15.21 19.89 -37.67
N LYS A 43 14.89 20.37 -36.46
CA LYS A 43 15.52 19.92 -35.23
C LYS A 43 14.97 18.58 -34.75
N ARG A 44 13.76 18.18 -35.17
CA ARG A 44 13.19 16.88 -34.79
C ARG A 44 13.82 15.72 -35.54
N LYS A 45 14.33 15.97 -36.74
CA LYS A 45 15.06 14.99 -37.54
C LYS A 45 16.52 14.84 -37.12
N SER A 46 17.02 15.72 -36.24
CA SER A 46 18.40 15.64 -35.77
C SER A 46 18.61 14.41 -34.88
N LEU A 47 19.79 13.79 -35.01
CA LEU A 47 20.17 12.64 -34.19
C LEU A 47 20.11 12.96 -32.70
N ASP A 48 20.55 14.16 -32.30
CA ASP A 48 20.54 14.63 -30.92
C ASP A 48 19.13 14.66 -30.34
N TYR A 49 18.15 15.14 -31.10
CA TYR A 49 16.77 15.16 -30.67
C TYR A 49 16.21 13.75 -30.53
N ILE A 50 16.47 12.87 -31.49
CA ILE A 50 16.01 11.48 -31.47
C ILE A 50 16.57 10.74 -30.24
N VAL A 51 17.88 10.83 -30.00
CA VAL A 51 18.54 10.20 -28.84
C VAL A 51 18.00 10.78 -27.52
N SER A 52 17.83 12.10 -27.44
CA SER A 52 17.26 12.75 -26.25
C SER A 52 15.82 12.29 -25.97
N ARG A 53 14.98 12.20 -27.01
CA ARG A 53 13.60 11.70 -26.89
C ARG A 53 13.55 10.23 -26.48
N GLN A 54 14.43 9.38 -27.02
CA GLN A 54 14.53 7.98 -26.62
C GLN A 54 14.91 7.84 -25.13
N ARG A 55 15.92 8.59 -24.67
CA ARG A 55 16.31 8.64 -23.25
C ARG A 55 15.17 9.13 -22.36
N ASN A 56 14.50 10.21 -22.76
CA ASN A 56 13.36 10.75 -22.01
C ASN A 56 12.19 9.76 -21.93
N ASN A 57 11.83 9.13 -23.05
CA ASN A 57 10.77 8.12 -23.08
C ASN A 57 11.12 6.91 -22.19
N LYS A 58 12.39 6.49 -22.17
CA LYS A 58 12.87 5.45 -21.23
C LYS A 58 12.71 5.89 -19.78
N ALA A 59 13.15 7.11 -19.43
CA ALA A 59 13.00 7.65 -18.09
C ALA A 59 11.53 7.77 -17.66
N VAL A 60 10.64 8.21 -18.56
CA VAL A 60 9.19 8.29 -18.28
C VAL A 60 8.59 6.90 -18.03
N ARG A 61 8.98 5.89 -18.81
CA ARG A 61 8.53 4.50 -18.58
C ARG A 61 8.96 4.00 -17.19
N LEU A 62 10.23 4.20 -16.82
CA LEU A 62 10.75 3.84 -15.50
C LEU A 62 10.03 4.58 -14.36
N CYS A 63 9.78 5.88 -14.53
CA CYS A 63 9.05 6.69 -13.55
C CYS A 63 7.62 6.17 -13.34
N ARG A 64 6.90 5.84 -14.42
CA ARG A 64 5.55 5.26 -14.34
C ARG A 64 5.54 3.91 -13.65
N ALA A 65 6.49 3.03 -13.98
CA ALA A 65 6.64 1.72 -13.36
C ALA A 65 6.91 1.83 -11.84
N ASN A 66 7.86 2.69 -11.46
CA ASN A 66 8.17 2.95 -10.04
C ASN A 66 6.98 3.55 -9.28
N ASN A 67 6.22 4.46 -9.90
CA ASN A 67 5.00 5.00 -9.28
C ASN A 67 3.94 3.93 -9.06
N LYS A 68 3.77 2.98 -10.00
CA LYS A 68 2.86 1.85 -9.84
C LYS A 68 3.25 0.98 -8.64
N VAL A 69 4.52 0.57 -8.55
CA VAL A 69 5.05 -0.18 -7.40
C VAL A 69 4.85 0.56 -6.09
N ARG A 70 5.09 1.88 -6.08
CA ARG A 70 4.87 2.70 -4.89
C ARG A 70 3.41 2.68 -4.46
N GLN A 71 2.48 2.81 -5.39
CA GLN A 71 1.04 2.76 -5.07
C GLN A 71 0.62 1.37 -4.56
N ASP A 72 1.05 0.31 -5.24
CA ASP A 72 0.71 -1.07 -4.87
C ASP A 72 1.31 -1.44 -3.50
N SER A 73 2.56 -1.09 -3.23
CA SER A 73 3.20 -1.31 -1.93
C SER A 73 2.50 -0.54 -0.81
N MET A 74 2.14 0.73 -1.03
CA MET A 74 1.39 1.52 -0.04
C MET A 74 0.01 0.90 0.27
N ARG A 75 -0.67 0.37 -0.74
CA ARG A 75 -1.94 -0.34 -0.55
C ARG A 75 -1.76 -1.59 0.31
N ILE A 76 -0.77 -2.42 0.01
CA ILE A 76 -0.47 -3.63 0.79
C ILE A 76 -0.13 -3.29 2.24
N LYS A 77 0.66 -2.24 2.49
CA LYS A 77 0.97 -1.78 3.85
C LYS A 77 -0.28 -1.35 4.60
N ALA A 78 -1.18 -0.61 3.95
CA ALA A 78 -2.45 -0.19 4.55
C ALA A 78 -3.32 -1.41 4.93
N GLU A 79 -3.42 -2.41 4.04
CA GLU A 79 -4.10 -3.68 4.33
C GLU A 79 -3.45 -4.40 5.54
N GLY A 80 -2.12 -4.42 5.61
CA GLY A 80 -1.38 -5.03 6.72
C GLY A 80 -1.63 -4.35 8.07
N TYR A 81 -1.64 -3.01 8.10
CA TYR A 81 -1.97 -2.26 9.31
C TYR A 81 -3.42 -2.48 9.75
N GLN A 82 -4.36 -2.58 8.81
CA GLN A 82 -5.76 -2.90 9.13
C GLN A 82 -5.89 -4.31 9.71
N ALA A 83 -5.21 -5.30 9.14
CA ALA A 83 -5.21 -6.67 9.64
C ALA A 83 -4.63 -6.77 11.06
N LEU A 84 -3.48 -6.14 11.31
CA LEU A 84 -2.88 -6.09 12.66
C LEU A 84 -3.77 -5.36 13.66
N THR A 85 -4.38 -4.24 13.25
CA THR A 85 -5.29 -3.49 14.12
C THR A 85 -6.50 -4.33 14.51
N ALA A 86 -7.12 -5.03 13.56
CA ALA A 86 -8.24 -5.92 13.83
C ALA A 86 -7.83 -7.05 14.78
N TYR A 87 -6.66 -7.63 14.53
CA TYR A 87 -6.11 -8.71 15.36
C TYR A 87 -5.83 -8.26 16.80
N TYR A 88 -5.16 -7.12 16.98
CA TYR A 88 -4.85 -6.58 18.31
C TYR A 88 -6.10 -6.15 19.07
N LYS A 89 -7.11 -5.61 18.38
CA LYS A 89 -8.41 -5.32 19.00
C LYS A 89 -9.09 -6.59 19.52
N GLN A 90 -9.04 -7.67 18.75
CA GLN A 90 -9.59 -8.95 19.17
C GLN A 90 -8.84 -9.49 20.40
N GLU A 91 -7.51 -9.49 20.38
CA GLU A 91 -6.73 -10.00 21.51
C GLU A 91 -6.91 -9.14 22.77
N ALA A 92 -7.00 -7.82 22.62
CA ALA A 92 -7.29 -6.93 23.75
C ALA A 92 -8.63 -7.28 24.42
N ALA A 93 -9.65 -7.67 23.65
CA ALA A 93 -10.93 -8.12 24.20
C ALA A 93 -10.81 -9.46 24.95
N VAL A 94 -10.00 -10.39 24.45
CA VAL A 94 -9.71 -11.67 25.12
C VAL A 94 -8.98 -11.43 26.44
N MET A 95 -7.91 -10.63 26.43
CA MET A 95 -7.13 -10.30 27.63
C MET A 95 -7.96 -9.58 28.68
N LYS A 96 -8.88 -8.70 28.25
CA LYS A 96 -9.88 -8.10 29.13
C LYS A 96 -10.76 -9.18 29.77
N GLY A 97 -11.15 -10.20 29.02
CA GLY A 97 -11.88 -11.37 29.51
C GLY A 97 -11.17 -12.06 30.68
N TYR A 98 -9.90 -12.43 30.52
CA TYR A 98 -9.07 -13.01 31.59
C TYR A 98 -8.96 -12.10 32.81
N LEU A 99 -8.81 -10.80 32.60
CA LEU A 99 -8.78 -9.82 33.71
C LEU A 99 -10.10 -9.81 34.49
N THR A 100 -11.26 -9.83 33.81
CA THR A 100 -12.55 -9.94 34.49
C THR A 100 -12.70 -11.26 35.26
N GLN A 101 -12.24 -12.38 34.71
CA GLN A 101 -12.29 -13.66 35.40
C GLN A 101 -11.41 -13.65 36.66
N LEU A 102 -10.21 -13.09 36.57
CA LEU A 102 -9.31 -12.92 37.72
C LEU A 102 -9.95 -12.04 38.81
N GLN A 103 -10.57 -10.91 38.41
CA GLN A 103 -11.30 -10.05 39.35
C GLN A 103 -12.44 -10.80 40.05
N GLN A 104 -13.21 -11.60 39.31
CA GLN A 104 -14.29 -12.41 39.88
C GLN A 104 -13.77 -13.49 40.84
N LEU A 105 -12.65 -14.13 40.53
CA LEU A 105 -12.01 -15.10 41.43
C LEU A 105 -11.59 -14.47 42.74
N VAL A 106 -10.98 -13.28 42.70
CA VAL A 106 -10.55 -12.54 43.91
C VAL A 106 -11.75 -12.06 44.73
N GLN A 107 -12.84 -11.65 44.09
CA GLN A 107 -14.04 -11.19 44.79
C GLN A 107 -14.88 -12.32 45.39
N ARG A 108 -14.78 -13.56 44.87
CA ARG A 108 -15.50 -14.70 45.42
C ARG A 108 -14.87 -15.12 46.76
N GLN A 109 -15.71 -15.30 47.78
CA GLN A 109 -15.33 -16.07 48.96
C GLN A 109 -15.15 -17.53 48.57
N VAL A 110 -13.90 -17.95 48.35
CA VAL A 110 -13.58 -19.35 48.05
C VAL A 110 -13.51 -20.15 49.35
N ARG A 111 -14.19 -21.31 49.37
CA ARG A 111 -14.33 -22.17 50.56
C ARG A 111 -13.02 -22.84 50.99
N SER A 112 -12.06 -23.00 50.08
CA SER A 112 -10.74 -23.57 50.32
C SER A 112 -9.66 -22.78 49.59
N ARG A 113 -8.53 -22.52 50.29
CA ARG A 113 -7.37 -21.82 49.72
C ARG A 113 -6.69 -22.62 48.60
N GLU A 114 -6.69 -23.94 48.69
CA GLU A 114 -6.10 -24.82 47.68
C GLU A 114 -6.87 -24.72 46.36
N GLN A 115 -8.20 -24.81 46.42
CA GLN A 115 -9.06 -24.66 45.24
C GLN A 115 -8.94 -23.28 44.57
N PHE A 116 -8.70 -22.23 45.36
CA PHE A 116 -8.44 -20.89 44.83
C PHE A 116 -7.10 -20.84 44.09
N ASN A 117 -6.04 -21.41 44.67
CA ASN A 117 -4.72 -21.45 44.04
C ASN A 117 -4.73 -22.27 42.75
N ASP A 118 -5.42 -23.42 42.73
CA ASP A 118 -5.54 -24.25 41.53
C ASP A 118 -6.25 -23.50 40.39
N GLN A 119 -7.34 -22.76 40.70
CA GLN A 119 -8.06 -21.95 39.73
C GLN A 119 -7.23 -20.76 39.21
N LEU A 120 -6.47 -20.11 40.09
CA LEU A 120 -5.55 -19.05 39.70
C LEU A 120 -4.46 -19.58 38.77
N GLN A 121 -3.84 -20.70 39.13
CA GLN A 121 -2.77 -21.30 38.36
C GLN A 121 -3.26 -21.73 36.98
N ALA A 122 -4.42 -22.38 36.90
CA ALA A 122 -5.04 -22.74 35.63
C ALA A 122 -5.30 -21.51 34.74
N LEU A 123 -5.79 -20.40 35.31
CA LEU A 123 -6.05 -19.17 34.57
C LEU A 123 -4.75 -18.53 34.04
N PHE A 124 -3.67 -18.54 34.82
CA PHE A 124 -2.37 -18.04 34.37
C PHE A 124 -1.73 -18.93 33.29
N GLU A 125 -1.85 -20.25 33.43
CA GLU A 125 -1.34 -21.20 32.43
C GLU A 125 -2.07 -21.00 31.09
N GLU A 126 -3.40 -20.87 31.11
CA GLU A 126 -4.19 -20.61 29.91
C GLU A 126 -3.82 -19.26 29.27
N GLU A 127 -3.69 -18.21 30.07
CA GLU A 127 -3.34 -16.86 29.60
C GLU A 127 -1.93 -16.83 28.99
N SER A 128 -0.97 -17.52 29.62
CA SER A 128 0.40 -17.61 29.12
C SER A 128 0.48 -18.36 27.79
N ALA A 129 -0.25 -19.47 27.65
CA ALA A 129 -0.36 -20.21 26.40
C ALA A 129 -0.95 -19.32 25.31
N ARG A 130 -1.97 -18.53 25.63
CA ARG A 130 -2.60 -17.59 24.70
C ARG A 130 -1.66 -16.47 24.27
N ARG A 131 -0.87 -15.89 25.17
CA ARG A 131 0.13 -14.86 24.82
C ARG A 131 1.13 -15.35 23.79
N SER A 132 1.61 -16.59 23.92
CA SER A 132 2.54 -17.16 22.94
C SER A 132 1.92 -17.26 21.53
N VAL A 133 0.66 -17.70 21.45
CA VAL A 133 -0.09 -17.75 20.19
C VAL A 133 -0.32 -16.36 19.63
N PHE A 134 -0.55 -15.37 20.51
CA PHE A 134 -0.71 -13.98 20.12
C PHE A 134 0.52 -13.42 19.42
N GLU A 135 1.68 -13.60 20.02
CA GLU A 135 2.95 -13.13 19.46
C GLU A 135 3.24 -13.83 18.12
N ALA A 136 3.09 -15.15 18.06
CA ALA A 136 3.33 -15.94 16.86
C ALA A 136 2.42 -15.51 15.69
N ARG A 137 1.12 -15.32 15.95
CA ARG A 137 0.16 -14.92 14.92
C ARG A 137 0.33 -13.46 14.50
N GLY A 138 0.65 -12.57 15.45
CA GLY A 138 0.99 -11.18 15.14
C GLY A 138 2.22 -11.09 14.23
N GLU A 139 3.24 -11.89 14.51
CA GLU A 139 4.45 -11.98 13.69
C GLU A 139 4.17 -12.60 12.31
N GLN A 140 3.35 -13.64 12.24
CA GLN A 140 2.93 -14.23 10.97
C GLN A 140 2.25 -13.21 10.05
N ILE A 141 1.35 -12.37 10.61
CA ILE A 141 0.70 -11.30 9.84
C ILE A 141 1.76 -10.30 9.35
N ARG A 142 2.69 -9.88 10.22
CA ARG A 142 3.79 -8.97 9.83
C ARG A 142 4.61 -9.52 8.66
N GLN A 143 5.04 -10.77 8.76
CA GLN A 143 5.85 -11.44 7.74
C GLN A 143 5.10 -11.56 6.42
N MET A 144 3.85 -12.02 6.43
CA MET A 144 3.06 -12.20 5.23
C MET A 144 2.88 -10.89 4.45
N TYR A 145 2.57 -9.78 5.13
CA TYR A 145 2.44 -8.49 4.45
C TYR A 145 3.79 -7.90 4.04
N ALA A 146 4.85 -8.09 4.82
CA ALA A 146 6.19 -7.68 4.44
C ALA A 146 6.70 -8.44 3.19
N GLU A 147 6.41 -9.73 3.08
CA GLU A 147 6.72 -10.55 1.90
C GLU A 147 5.93 -10.10 0.67
N ARG A 148 4.63 -9.83 0.82
CA ARG A 148 3.82 -9.26 -0.27
C ARG A 148 4.40 -7.93 -0.78
N VAL A 149 4.88 -7.08 0.12
CA VAL A 149 5.58 -5.83 -0.26
C VAL A 149 6.88 -6.14 -1.01
N ARG A 150 7.70 -7.10 -0.55
CA ARG A 150 8.91 -7.56 -1.27
C ARG A 150 8.58 -8.02 -2.67
N SER A 151 7.60 -8.91 -2.84
CA SER A 151 7.24 -9.46 -4.14
C SER A 151 6.87 -8.38 -5.17
N VAL A 152 6.20 -7.31 -4.74
CA VAL A 152 5.85 -6.18 -5.63
C VAL A 152 7.10 -5.37 -6.01
N ILE A 153 8.01 -5.17 -5.07
CA ILE A 153 9.27 -4.44 -5.34
C ILE A 153 10.18 -5.25 -6.27
N ASP A 154 10.38 -6.53 -5.96
CA ASP A 154 11.29 -7.41 -6.70
C ASP A 154 10.75 -7.77 -8.09
N GLY A 155 9.43 -7.94 -8.23
CA GLY A 155 8.79 -8.15 -9.53
C GLY A 155 8.96 -6.99 -10.51
N ASN A 156 9.19 -5.76 -10.01
CA ASN A 156 9.53 -4.62 -10.85
C ASN A 156 11.03 -4.52 -11.16
N ARG A 157 11.90 -5.06 -10.30
CA ARG A 157 13.35 -5.13 -10.56
C ARG A 157 13.65 -6.12 -11.69
N SER A 158 13.05 -7.31 -11.67
CA SER A 158 13.23 -8.32 -12.72
C SER A 158 12.70 -7.89 -14.10
N GLY A 159 11.63 -7.08 -14.13
CA GLY A 159 11.12 -6.49 -15.37
C GLY A 159 11.99 -5.36 -15.96
N GLN A 160 12.88 -4.76 -15.17
CA GLN A 160 13.79 -3.70 -15.64
C GLN A 160 15.09 -4.23 -16.26
N GLU A 161 15.59 -5.39 -15.84
CA GLU A 161 16.79 -6.00 -16.44
C GLU A 161 16.55 -6.53 -17.86
N LEU A 162 15.34 -7.02 -18.16
CA LEU A 162 15.03 -7.56 -19.49
C LEU A 162 14.98 -6.52 -20.63
N GLN A 163 15.08 -5.22 -20.34
CA GLN A 163 15.06 -4.14 -21.33
C GLN A 163 16.37 -3.35 -21.44
N GLN A 164 17.47 -3.85 -20.86
CA GLN A 164 18.79 -3.35 -21.24
C GLN A 164 19.13 -3.88 -22.65
N PRO A 165 19.32 -3.01 -23.67
CA PRO A 165 19.98 -3.48 -24.87
C PRO A 165 21.41 -3.87 -24.49
N THR A 166 21.80 -5.10 -24.86
CA THR A 166 23.18 -5.55 -24.84
C THR A 166 24.05 -4.51 -25.53
N SER A 167 24.93 -3.91 -24.75
CA SER A 167 25.95 -3.01 -25.26
C SER A 167 27.06 -3.86 -25.86
N SER A 168 26.93 -4.24 -27.12
CA SER A 168 28.02 -4.91 -27.84
C SER A 168 28.10 -4.42 -29.27
N SER A 169 29.22 -3.72 -29.51
CA SER A 169 30.05 -3.75 -30.71
C SER A 169 29.49 -3.18 -32.01
N THR A 170 30.15 -2.11 -32.46
CA THR A 170 30.27 -1.63 -33.84
C THR A 170 30.15 -2.73 -34.89
N HIS A 171 29.13 -2.66 -35.77
CA HIS A 171 29.24 -2.94 -37.20
C HIS A 171 27.92 -2.57 -37.93
N GLY A 172 28.05 -1.82 -39.03
CA GLY A 172 27.13 -1.89 -40.18
C GLY A 172 25.88 -1.00 -40.16
N LEU A 173 25.88 0.01 -41.03
CA LEU A 173 24.69 0.66 -41.57
C LEU A 173 23.71 -0.40 -42.14
N VAL A 174 22.50 -0.48 -41.60
CA VAL A 174 21.33 -0.96 -42.34
C VAL A 174 20.25 0.10 -42.18
N VAL A 175 20.02 0.83 -43.27
CA VAL A 175 18.82 1.65 -43.45
C VAL A 175 17.66 0.68 -43.63
N GLU A 176 16.96 0.38 -42.55
CA GLU A 176 15.69 -0.33 -42.63
C GLU A 176 14.57 0.70 -42.77
N ASN A 177 13.98 0.75 -43.96
CA ASN A 177 12.83 1.58 -44.29
C ASN A 177 11.65 1.22 -43.38
N LEU A 178 11.33 2.10 -42.41
CA LEU A 178 10.03 2.10 -41.75
C LEU A 178 9.01 2.76 -42.69
N PRO A 179 7.87 2.11 -43.01
CA PRO A 179 6.83 2.75 -43.80
C PRO A 179 6.14 3.85 -42.99
N ASP A 180 5.97 5.00 -43.64
CA ASP A 180 5.30 6.21 -43.16
C ASP A 180 3.78 5.93 -43.00
N PRO A 181 3.11 6.33 -41.90
CA PRO A 181 1.67 6.18 -41.80
C PRO A 181 0.97 7.37 -42.47
N ALA A 182 0.78 7.30 -43.79
CA ALA A 182 -0.05 8.24 -44.54
C ALA A 182 -1.31 7.56 -45.09
N PHE A 183 -2.45 8.00 -44.57
CA PHE A 183 -3.77 8.19 -45.19
C PHE A 183 -4.12 7.47 -46.53
N GLY A 184 -5.22 6.71 -46.49
CA GLY A 184 -6.13 6.38 -47.61
C GLY A 184 -5.67 5.25 -48.53
N GLY A 185 -6.45 4.28 -48.98
CA GLY A 185 -7.89 3.98 -48.85
C GLY A 185 -8.20 2.79 -49.78
N GLY A 186 -9.23 2.00 -49.44
CA GLY A 186 -9.81 0.93 -50.28
C GLY A 186 -8.99 -0.36 -50.36
N ALA A 187 -9.56 -1.56 -50.43
CA ALA A 187 -10.93 -2.02 -50.44
C ALA A 187 -10.94 -3.53 -50.12
N GLY A 188 -12.06 -4.02 -49.57
CA GLY A 188 -12.51 -5.40 -49.76
C GLY A 188 -11.93 -6.47 -48.84
N SER A 189 -12.66 -6.81 -47.78
CA SER A 189 -13.35 -8.10 -47.76
C SER A 189 -14.22 -8.23 -46.52
N ALA A 190 -15.47 -8.58 -46.81
CA ALA A 190 -16.55 -8.79 -45.86
C ALA A 190 -16.31 -10.04 -45.01
N VAL A 191 -16.47 -9.90 -43.69
CA VAL A 191 -16.90 -10.99 -42.81
C VAL A 191 -17.81 -10.36 -41.74
N SER A 192 -19.10 -10.66 -41.82
CA SER A 192 -20.09 -10.41 -40.76
C SER A 192 -19.75 -11.25 -39.52
N PRO A 193 -20.03 -10.76 -38.30
CA PRO A 193 -21.33 -11.07 -37.71
C PRO A 193 -21.91 -9.90 -36.89
N PRO A 194 -23.23 -9.87 -36.66
CA PRO A 194 -23.65 -9.45 -35.34
C PRO A 194 -24.82 -10.26 -34.80
N SER A 195 -24.74 -10.65 -33.53
CA SER A 195 -25.90 -10.80 -32.64
C SER A 195 -25.40 -11.06 -31.21
N THR A 196 -25.22 -10.01 -30.43
CA THR A 196 -25.37 -10.12 -28.97
C THR A 196 -25.86 -8.81 -28.40
N THR A 197 -26.97 -8.95 -27.69
CA THR A 197 -27.77 -7.93 -27.02
C THR A 197 -26.96 -7.15 -25.98
N SER A 198 -26.90 -5.83 -26.16
CA SER A 198 -26.48 -4.90 -25.12
C SER A 198 -27.52 -4.86 -24.00
N SER A 199 -27.11 -5.15 -22.77
CA SER A 199 -27.91 -4.89 -21.58
C SER A 199 -27.59 -3.50 -21.05
N SER A 200 -28.61 -2.65 -21.04
CA SER A 200 -28.62 -1.30 -20.49
C SER A 200 -28.30 -1.32 -19.00
N LEU A 201 -27.23 -0.64 -18.57
CA LEU A 201 -27.01 -0.31 -17.17
C LEU A 201 -27.38 1.16 -16.95
N SER A 202 -28.62 1.35 -16.50
CA SER A 202 -29.11 2.61 -15.96
C SER A 202 -28.43 2.89 -14.61
N SER A 203 -27.80 4.05 -14.53
CA SER A 203 -27.23 4.64 -13.34
C SER A 203 -28.33 5.27 -12.49
N ASN A 204 -28.63 4.68 -11.34
CA ASN A 204 -29.35 5.35 -10.25
C ASN A 204 -28.39 5.57 -9.09
N PHE A 205 -27.77 6.75 -9.05
CA PHE A 205 -27.02 7.23 -7.90
C PHE A 205 -27.86 8.31 -7.21
N SER A 206 -28.60 7.91 -6.18
CA SER A 206 -29.21 8.82 -5.21
C SER A 206 -29.60 8.05 -3.98
N SER A 207 -28.87 8.27 -2.88
CA SER A 207 -29.46 8.49 -1.56
C SER A 207 -28.41 9.04 -0.62
N GLN A 208 -28.72 10.21 -0.08
CA GLN A 208 -28.04 10.88 1.01
C GLN A 208 -28.16 10.04 2.28
N SER A 209 -27.11 9.99 3.10
CA SER A 209 -27.24 9.68 4.52
C SER A 209 -26.37 10.62 5.34
N SER A 210 -27.06 11.43 6.14
CA SER A 210 -26.48 12.31 7.16
C SER A 210 -25.86 11.47 8.27
N LEU A 211 -24.54 11.51 8.41
CA LEU A 211 -23.87 10.99 9.60
C LEU A 211 -23.81 12.08 10.66
N LYS A 212 -24.71 11.96 11.65
CA LYS A 212 -24.57 12.61 12.96
C LYS A 212 -23.32 12.03 13.63
N THR A 213 -22.36 12.90 13.90
CA THR A 213 -21.17 12.63 14.71
C THR A 213 -21.63 12.41 16.16
N PHE A 214 -21.56 11.17 16.64
CA PHE A 214 -21.63 10.89 18.08
C PHE A 214 -20.21 10.98 18.64
N ASP A 215 -20.02 11.95 19.52
CA ASP A 215 -18.78 12.17 20.27
C ASP A 215 -18.70 11.17 21.45
N PRO A 216 -17.66 10.33 21.55
CA PRO A 216 -17.51 9.37 22.64
C PRO A 216 -16.96 9.97 23.95
N PHE A 217 -16.79 11.30 24.08
CA PHE A 217 -16.25 11.94 25.29
C PHE A 217 -17.23 12.88 26.01
N SER A 218 -18.52 12.52 26.11
CA SER A 218 -19.44 13.18 27.03
C SER A 218 -19.54 12.42 28.36
N PRO A 219 -19.15 13.00 29.51
CA PRO A 219 -19.32 12.37 30.81
C PRO A 219 -20.71 12.73 31.37
N SER A 220 -21.71 11.89 31.12
CA SER A 220 -22.97 11.92 31.89
C SER A 220 -22.91 10.86 32.98
N PHE A 221 -22.19 11.15 34.06
CA PHE A 221 -22.32 10.40 35.31
C PHE A 221 -23.55 10.92 36.05
N SER A 222 -24.57 10.08 36.20
CA SER A 222 -25.64 10.27 37.17
C SER A 222 -25.61 9.08 38.12
N LEU A 223 -25.05 9.30 39.31
CA LEU A 223 -25.10 8.34 40.42
C LEU A 223 -26.49 8.42 41.09
N PRO A 224 -27.12 7.29 41.45
CA PRO A 224 -28.28 7.30 42.33
C PRO A 224 -27.86 7.51 43.80
N PRO A 225 -28.69 8.15 44.64
CA PRO A 225 -28.38 8.37 46.04
C PRO A 225 -28.59 7.09 46.86
N PHE A 226 -27.67 6.83 47.80
CA PHE A 226 -27.84 5.81 48.83
C PHE A 226 -28.94 6.20 49.83
N PRO A 227 -29.70 5.25 50.38
CA PRO A 227 -30.66 5.53 51.46
C PRO A 227 -29.93 5.72 52.81
N PRO A 228 -30.48 6.54 53.73
CA PRO A 228 -29.93 6.70 55.07
C PRO A 228 -30.19 5.46 55.94
N GLN A 229 -29.35 5.32 56.97
CA GLN A 229 -29.27 4.21 57.93
C GLN A 229 -30.59 3.82 58.59
#